data_AF-A0A7Z8KQW7-F1
#
_entry.id   AF-A0A7Z8KQW7-F1
#
_cell.length_a   1.000
_cell.length_b   1.000
_cell.length_c   1.000
_cell.angle_alpha   90.00
_cell.angle_beta   90.00
_cell.angle_gamma   90.00
#
_symmetry.space_group_name_H-M   'P 1'
#
loop_
_entity.id
_entity.type
_entity.pdbx_description
1 polymer ?
#
loop_
_entity_poly.entity_id
_entity_poly.type
_entity_poly.pdbx_seq_one_letter_code
_entity_poly.pdbx_strand_id
1 'polypeptide(L)'
;MIDKSDQVVMPTPWNQLEAGILFGLKVPLLIFKEKGIEGGVFDHGISDVFIHTMPPTKPNKKKKEELKQVFLKWQSEVSKKYYEY
;
A
#
# COMPACT_ATOMS: atom_id res chain seq x y z
N MET A 1 15.10 -33.24 -1.10
CA MET A 1 15.22 -31.98 -1.87
C MET A 1 14.61 -30.91 -0.97
N ILE A 2 15.43 -30.15 -0.25
CA ILE A 2 14.94 -29.14 0.70
C ILE A 2 14.51 -27.93 -0.13
N ASP A 3 13.22 -27.64 -0.11
CA ASP A 3 12.63 -26.50 -0.80
C ASP A 3 13.23 -25.20 -0.25
N LYS A 4 13.47 -24.25 -1.15
CA LYS A 4 14.28 -23.07 -0.91
C LYS A 4 13.49 -22.07 -0.08
N SER A 5 13.39 -22.34 1.23
CA SER A 5 12.98 -21.43 2.31
C SER A 5 11.94 -20.39 1.88
N ASP A 6 10.65 -20.69 2.09
CA ASP A 6 9.61 -19.66 2.14
C ASP A 6 10.10 -18.53 3.05
N GLN A 7 10.53 -17.43 2.44
CA GLN A 7 11.03 -16.27 3.16
C GLN A 7 9.82 -15.70 3.86
N VAL A 8 9.73 -15.88 5.19
CA VAL A 8 8.61 -15.36 5.97
C VAL A 8 8.64 -13.85 5.87
N VAL A 9 7.79 -13.29 5.02
CA VAL A 9 7.58 -11.85 4.93
C VAL A 9 6.68 -11.50 6.11
N MET A 10 7.24 -10.93 7.16
CA MET A 10 6.46 -10.33 8.25
C MET A 10 6.48 -8.82 8.11
N PRO A 11 5.34 -8.14 8.33
CA PRO A 11 5.37 -6.71 8.50
C PRO A 11 6.19 -6.39 9.75
N THR A 12 7.05 -5.37 9.69
CA THR A 12 7.76 -4.95 10.89
C THR A 12 6.83 -4.09 11.75
N PRO A 13 6.96 -4.11 13.09
CA PRO A 13 6.25 -3.15 13.94
C PRO A 13 6.47 -1.69 13.53
N TRP A 14 7.61 -1.42 12.90
CA TRP A 14 7.95 -0.11 12.36
C TRP A 14 6.99 0.35 11.25
N ASN A 15 6.55 -0.57 10.36
CA ASN A 15 5.57 -0.22 9.32
C ASN A 15 4.24 0.27 9.92
N GLN A 16 3.81 -0.34 11.03
CA GLN A 16 2.59 0.07 11.74
C GLN A 16 2.77 1.45 12.38
N LEU A 17 3.95 1.71 12.95
CA LEU A 17 4.26 3.00 13.57
C LEU A 17 4.32 4.13 12.54
N GLU A 18 5.06 3.94 11.45
CA GLU A 18 5.17 4.92 10.36
C GLU A 18 3.80 5.24 9.75
N ALA A 19 3.03 4.20 9.39
CA ALA A 19 1.71 4.38 8.84
C ALA A 19 0.75 5.01 9.85
N GLY A 20 0.84 4.66 11.13
CA GLY A 20 0.04 5.26 12.21
C GLY A 20 0.31 6.75 12.39
N ILE A 21 1.59 7.16 12.36
CA ILE A 21 1.98 8.58 12.43
C ILE A 21 1.43 9.34 11.22
N LEU A 22 1.64 8.81 10.01
CA LEU A 22 1.18 9.46 8.77
C LEU A 22 -0.36 9.55 8.71
N PHE A 23 -1.05 8.51 9.20
CA PHE A 23 -2.50 8.50 9.33
C PHE A 23 -2.98 9.58 10.30
N GLY A 24 -2.35 9.71 11.48
CA GLY A 24 -2.64 10.77 12.44
C GLY A 24 -2.42 12.18 11.89
N LEU A 25 -1.42 12.36 11.01
CA LEU A 25 -1.15 13.61 10.28
C LEU A 25 -2.07 13.83 9.07
N LYS A 26 -3.04 12.93 8.85
CA LYS A 26 -3.96 12.93 7.71
C LYS A 26 -3.24 13.02 6.37
N VAL A 27 -2.07 12.40 6.24
CA VAL A 27 -1.32 12.33 4.98
C VAL A 27 -1.94 11.22 4.12
N PRO A 28 -2.20 11.43 2.82
CA PRO A 28 -2.71 10.40 1.94
C PRO A 28 -1.74 9.23 1.85
N LEU A 29 -2.17 8.04 2.30
CA LEU A 29 -1.33 6.85 2.36
C LEU A 29 -1.67 5.85 1.25
N LEU A 30 -0.64 5.35 0.58
CA LEU A 30 -0.72 4.25 -0.38
C LEU A 30 0.20 3.13 0.08
N ILE A 31 -0.38 1.95 0.33
CA ILE A 31 0.31 0.78 0.84
C ILE A 31 0.19 -0.35 -0.18
N PHE A 32 1.32 -0.90 -0.59
CA PHE A 32 1.39 -2.18 -1.29
C PHE A 32 1.89 -3.25 -0.34
N LYS A 33 1.13 -4.33 -0.18
CA LYS A 33 1.46 -5.43 0.73
C LYS A 33 1.61 -6.75 0.00
N GLU A 34 2.56 -7.58 0.43
CA GLU A 34 2.69 -8.95 -0.06
C GLU A 34 1.52 -9.82 0.41
N LYS A 35 1.29 -10.94 -0.28
CA LYS A 35 0.26 -11.89 0.12
C LYS A 35 0.59 -12.48 1.50
N GLY A 36 -0.39 -12.51 2.40
CA GLY A 36 -0.22 -13.00 3.77
C GLY A 36 0.20 -11.95 4.79
N ILE A 37 0.46 -10.71 4.36
CA ILE A 37 0.63 -9.57 5.28
C ILE A 37 -0.74 -9.03 5.67
N GLU A 38 -1.06 -9.10 6.96
CA GLU A 38 -2.35 -8.71 7.53
C GLU A 38 -2.15 -8.03 8.90
N GLY A 39 -3.20 -7.40 9.42
CA GLY A 39 -3.22 -6.76 10.72
C GLY A 39 -2.98 -5.25 10.69
N GLY A 40 -3.76 -4.52 11.47
CA GLY A 40 -3.57 -3.09 11.72
C GLY A 40 -3.71 -2.26 10.44
N VAL A 41 -2.67 -1.50 10.08
CA VAL A 41 -2.67 -0.63 8.89
C VAL A 41 -2.76 -1.40 7.56
N PHE A 42 -2.64 -2.73 7.57
CA PHE A 42 -2.74 -3.58 6.37
C PHE A 42 -4.15 -4.16 6.14
N ASP A 43 -5.11 -3.87 7.02
CA ASP A 43 -6.48 -4.37 6.95
C ASP A 43 -7.39 -3.44 6.14
N HIS A 44 -8.21 -4.03 5.27
CA HIS A 44 -9.16 -3.28 4.44
C HIS A 44 -10.29 -2.71 5.33
N GLY A 45 -10.42 -1.38 5.37
CA GLY A 45 -11.48 -0.72 6.16
C GLY A 45 -11.11 0.65 6.73
N ILE A 46 -9.84 1.05 6.66
CA ILE A 46 -9.41 2.39 7.04
C ILE A 46 -9.71 3.34 5.87
N SER A 47 -10.64 4.27 6.06
CA SER A 47 -11.26 5.11 5.01
C SER A 47 -10.28 5.91 4.15
N ASP A 48 -9.09 6.19 4.67
CA ASP A 48 -8.14 7.14 4.09
C ASP A 48 -6.83 6.49 3.60
N VAL A 49 -6.74 5.16 3.63
CA VAL A 49 -5.54 4.40 3.24
C VAL A 49 -5.84 3.52 2.03
N PHE A 50 -5.10 3.74 0.93
CA PHE A 50 -5.17 2.90 -0.26
C PHE A 50 -4.33 1.64 -0.05
N ILE A 51 -4.97 0.52 0.28
CA ILE A 51 -4.28 -0.76 0.49
C ILE A 51 -4.47 -1.66 -0.73
N HIS A 52 -3.36 -2.04 -1.35
CA HIS A 52 -3.31 -2.91 -2.52
C HIS A 52 -2.35 -4.08 -2.31
N THR A 53 -2.64 -5.23 -2.92
CA THR A 53 -1.66 -6.32 -2.99
C THR A 53 -0.53 -5.95 -3.96
N MET A 54 0.69 -6.38 -3.64
CA MET A 54 1.87 -6.16 -4.47
C MET A 54 1.62 -6.68 -5.89
N PRO A 55 1.86 -5.87 -6.94
CA PRO A 55 1.73 -6.34 -8.31
C PRO A 55 2.82 -7.37 -8.64
N PRO A 56 2.56 -8.27 -9.62
CA PRO A 56 3.59 -9.18 -10.09
C PRO A 56 4.76 -8.42 -10.71
N THR A 57 5.97 -8.97 -10.63
CA THR A 57 7.21 -8.38 -11.15
C THR A 57 7.15 -8.03 -12.64
N LYS A 58 6.33 -8.74 -13.42
CA LYS A 58 6.04 -8.46 -14.83
C LYS A 58 4.53 -8.28 -15.03
N PRO A 59 3.98 -7.09 -14.74
CA PRO A 59 2.55 -6.84 -14.90
C PRO A 59 2.18 -6.79 -16.39
N ASN A 60 1.08 -7.46 -16.74
CA ASN A 60 0.49 -7.37 -18.07
C ASN A 60 -0.11 -5.96 -18.33
N LYS A 61 -0.51 -5.67 -19.57
CA LYS A 61 -1.05 -4.34 -19.95
C LYS A 61 -2.23 -3.92 -19.06
N LYS A 62 -3.16 -4.83 -18.79
CA LYS A 62 -4.32 -4.56 -17.92
C LYS A 62 -3.88 -4.18 -16.51
N LYS A 63 -2.94 -4.92 -15.92
CA LYS A 63 -2.41 -4.66 -14.56
C LYS A 63 -1.66 -3.34 -14.48
N LYS A 64 -0.95 -2.95 -15.54
CA LYS A 64 -0.32 -1.63 -15.64
C LYS A 64 -1.34 -0.50 -15.64
N GLU A 65 -2.43 -0.64 -16.39
CA GLU A 65 -3.52 0.35 -16.37
C GLU A 65 -4.20 0.41 -15.00
N GLU A 66 -4.45 -0.74 -14.35
CA GLU A 66 -4.98 -0.77 -12.98
C GLU A 66 -4.08 0.00 -12.00
N LEU A 67 -2.76 -0.25 -12.02
CA LEU A 67 -1.79 0.47 -11.18
C LEU A 67 -1.77 1.97 -11.48
N LYS A 68 -1.84 2.35 -12.77
CA LYS A 68 -1.93 3.75 -13.17
C LYS A 68 -3.14 4.44 -12.55
N GLN A 69 -4.31 3.79 -12.55
CA GLN A 69 -5.51 4.36 -11.92
C GLN A 69 -5.36 4.51 -10.40
N VAL A 70 -4.72 3.53 -9.73
CA VAL A 70 -4.39 3.62 -8.30
C VAL A 70 -3.50 4.82 -8.01
N PHE A 71 -2.42 4.99 -8.77
CA PHE A 71 -1.51 6.14 -8.60
C PHE A 71 -2.17 7.47 -8.89
N LEU A 72 -3.00 7.57 -9.94
CA LEU A 72 -3.74 8.80 -10.25
C LEU A 72 -4.71 9.16 -9.13
N LYS A 73 -5.42 8.18 -8.56
CA LYS A 73 -6.33 8.42 -7.44
C LYS A 73 -5.57 8.91 -6.20
N TRP A 74 -4.49 8.24 -5.83
CA TRP A 74 -3.65 8.66 -4.71
C TRP A 74 -3.03 10.06 -4.94
N GLN A 75 -2.53 10.32 -6.15
CA GLN A 75 -1.97 11.63 -6.52
C GLN A 75 -3.02 12.74 -6.40
N SER A 76 -4.28 12.47 -6.75
CA SER A 76 -5.36 13.44 -6.56
C SER A 76 -5.55 13.83 -5.09
N GLU A 77 -5.51 12.86 -4.17
CA GLU A 77 -5.59 13.13 -2.72
C GLU A 77 -4.36 13.89 -2.19
N VAL A 78 -3.15 13.55 -2.68
CA VAL A 78 -1.93 14.31 -2.39
C VAL A 78 -2.07 15.75 -2.90
N SER A 79 -2.56 15.93 -4.13
CA SER A 79 -2.74 17.24 -4.74
C SER A 79 -3.70 18.11 -3.94
N LYS A 80 -4.82 17.54 -3.47
CA LYS A 80 -5.78 18.25 -2.61
C LYS A 80 -5.11 18.76 -1.34
N LYS A 81 -4.34 17.90 -0.65
CA LYS A 81 -3.69 18.28 0.61
C LYS A 81 -2.65 19.39 0.49
N TYR A 82 -1.89 19.42 -0.61
CA TYR A 82 -0.70 20.29 -0.71
C TYR A 82 -0.82 21.42 -1.73
N TYR A 83 -1.73 21.33 -2.69
CA TYR A 83 -1.83 22.23 -3.83
C TYR A 83 -3.25 22.76 -4.04
N GLU A 84 -4.15 22.61 -3.06
CA GLU A 84 -5.42 23.34 -3.09
C GLU A 84 -5.14 24.86 -3.16
N TYR A 85 -5.58 25.45 -4.27
CA TYR A 85 -5.93 26.87 -4.41
C TYR A 85 -7.32 27.10 -3.81
#